data_AF-A0A9Q0PPZ0-F1
#
_entry.id   AF-A0A9Q0PPZ0-F1
#
_cell.length_a   1.000
_cell.length_b   1.000
_cell.length_c   1.000
_cell.angle_alpha   90.00
_cell.angle_beta   90.00
_cell.angle_gamma   90.00
#
_symmetry.space_group_name_H-M   'P 1'
#
loop_
_entity.id
_entity.type
_entity.pdbx_description
1 polymer ?
#
loop_
_entity_poly.entity_id
_entity_poly.type
_entity_poly.pdbx_seq_one_letter_code
_entity_poly.pdbx_strand_id
1 'polypeptide(L)'
;MLQLGPGPAISACSTYLELASEQVISLYIGSLLDTPAISPVICCKLIVLFVLSGWARTQHCINVFLEIKGVQLPNPFPRLTYAEATSKYGSDRPDTRFDLHLKEVSDIFAESSFRVFADGLNGGGIIKVLCVPSGAKTFSNSALKKGDIYNEAIKSGAKGLPFLKVLDDGELEGISALVSIGHQSSVHRTLDRLRLFIANQLGLIDHSRHSMLWVTDFPMFEWNETEQRLEALHHPFTAPNPEDMEDLSSARALAYDMVYNGVEIGGGSLRIYKREVQEKVLEIVGISPEQAEAKFGYLCWRL
;
A
#
# COMPACT_ATOMS: atom_id res chain seq x y z
N MET A 1 45.26 -12.98 -39.36
CA MET A 1 43.84 -13.16 -39.71
C MET A 1 43.51 -14.63 -39.57
N LEU A 2 42.80 -15.03 -38.52
CA LEU A 2 42.31 -16.39 -38.32
C LEU A 2 40.82 -16.29 -37.99
N GLN A 3 40.02 -16.93 -38.85
CA GLN A 3 38.56 -17.03 -38.79
C GLN A 3 38.14 -17.89 -37.59
N LEU A 4 37.05 -17.51 -36.94
CA LEU A 4 36.29 -18.40 -36.04
C LEU A 4 34.91 -18.62 -36.66
N GLY A 5 34.62 -19.88 -37.01
CA GLY A 5 33.32 -20.34 -37.50
C GLY A 5 32.29 -20.56 -36.38
N PRO A 6 31.04 -20.88 -36.73
CA PRO A 6 29.93 -20.98 -35.77
C PRO A 6 29.84 -22.38 -35.15
N GLY A 7 29.62 -22.46 -33.84
CA GLY A 7 29.40 -23.71 -33.10
C GLY A 7 28.75 -23.48 -31.72
N PRO A 8 28.04 -24.47 -31.16
CA PRO A 8 26.74 -24.29 -30.51
C PRO A 8 26.82 -24.27 -28.98
N ALA A 9 26.13 -23.31 -28.33
CA ALA A 9 25.89 -23.33 -26.89
C ALA A 9 24.66 -22.49 -26.50
N ILE A 10 23.49 -22.82 -27.06
CA ILE A 10 22.20 -22.33 -26.55
C ILE A 10 21.33 -23.56 -26.30
N SER A 11 21.61 -24.29 -25.23
CA SER A 11 20.77 -25.44 -24.79
C SER A 11 20.95 -25.81 -23.31
N ALA A 12 21.57 -24.98 -22.48
CA ALA A 12 21.85 -25.34 -21.08
C ALA A 12 21.49 -24.27 -20.03
N CYS A 13 20.70 -23.25 -20.40
CA CYS A 13 20.34 -22.16 -19.47
C CYS A 13 19.00 -22.35 -18.73
N SER A 14 18.22 -23.41 -18.99
CA SER A 14 16.88 -23.56 -18.40
C SER A 14 16.82 -24.39 -17.11
N THR A 15 17.95 -24.83 -16.54
CA THR A 15 17.95 -25.76 -15.38
C THR A 15 18.76 -25.28 -14.18
N TYR A 16 19.15 -24.00 -14.11
CA TYR A 16 19.96 -23.46 -13.00
C TYR A 16 19.31 -22.30 -12.21
N LEU A 17 18.00 -22.09 -12.34
CA LEU A 17 17.28 -21.05 -11.61
C LEU A 17 16.50 -21.54 -10.36
N GLU A 18 16.64 -22.81 -10.01
CA GLU A 18 16.18 -23.33 -8.72
C GLU A 18 17.39 -23.61 -7.82
N LEU A 19 17.40 -22.99 -6.64
CA LEU A 19 18.36 -23.18 -5.53
C LEU A 19 19.74 -22.51 -5.69
N ALA A 20 19.78 -21.18 -5.70
CA ALA A 20 20.99 -20.47 -5.26
C ALA A 20 20.96 -20.32 -3.74
N SER A 21 21.74 -21.15 -3.03
CA SER A 21 21.93 -21.05 -1.58
C SER A 21 22.65 -19.74 -1.19
N GLU A 22 22.35 -19.22 0.01
CA GLU A 22 22.79 -17.92 0.57
C GLU A 22 24.30 -17.65 0.44
N GLN A 23 25.14 -18.69 0.39
CA GLN A 23 26.59 -18.57 0.23
C GLN A 23 27.01 -18.10 -1.17
N VAL A 24 26.27 -18.45 -2.22
CA VAL A 24 26.63 -18.11 -3.61
C VAL A 24 26.44 -16.62 -3.88
N ILE A 25 25.41 -16.00 -3.29
CA ILE A 25 25.13 -14.56 -3.45
C ILE A 25 26.18 -13.71 -2.72
N SER A 26 26.59 -14.11 -1.52
CA SER A 26 27.62 -13.40 -0.75
C SER A 26 29.01 -13.45 -1.42
N LEU A 27 29.41 -14.61 -1.95
CA LEU A 27 30.65 -14.75 -2.73
C LEU A 27 30.63 -13.94 -4.02
N TYR A 28 29.47 -13.82 -4.67
CA TYR A 28 29.34 -13.06 -5.92
C TYR A 28 29.46 -11.54 -5.68
N ILE A 29 28.86 -11.02 -4.60
CA ILE A 29 28.96 -9.60 -4.21
C ILE A 29 30.40 -9.22 -3.81
N GLY A 30 31.12 -10.10 -3.11
CA GLY A 30 32.53 -9.88 -2.75
C GLY A 30 33.43 -9.69 -3.98
N SER A 31 33.25 -10.49 -5.02
CA SER A 31 34.06 -10.41 -6.26
C SER A 31 33.77 -9.17 -7.12
N LEU A 32 32.60 -8.54 -6.95
CA LEU A 32 32.14 -7.38 -7.74
C LEU A 32 32.66 -6.04 -7.21
N LEU A 33 33.07 -5.97 -5.95
CA LEU A 33 33.55 -4.75 -5.29
C LEU A 33 35.06 -4.51 -5.48
N ASP A 34 35.81 -5.50 -5.96
CA ASP A 34 37.28 -5.43 -6.12
C ASP A 34 37.75 -5.13 -7.57
N THR A 35 36.85 -4.89 -8.53
CA THR A 35 37.23 -4.56 -9.91
C THR A 35 37.17 -3.05 -10.21
N PRO A 36 38.29 -2.39 -10.54
CA PRO A 36 38.37 -0.92 -10.65
C PRO A 36 37.83 -0.33 -11.97
N ALA A 37 36.97 -1.05 -12.71
CA ALA A 37 36.37 -0.54 -13.94
C ALA A 37 34.95 -1.06 -14.15
N ILE A 38 33.97 -0.16 -14.05
CA ILE A 38 32.55 -0.45 -14.28
C ILE A 38 32.32 -0.60 -15.79
N SER A 39 32.29 -1.84 -16.27
CA SER A 39 31.88 -2.17 -17.65
C SER A 39 30.36 -2.10 -17.80
N PRO A 40 29.80 -1.71 -18.97
CA PRO A 40 28.36 -1.71 -19.24
C PRO A 40 27.66 -3.06 -18.96
N VAL A 41 28.40 -4.16 -18.97
CA VAL A 41 27.90 -5.51 -18.64
C VAL A 41 27.59 -5.66 -17.13
N ILE A 42 28.32 -4.92 -16.27
CA ILE A 42 28.07 -4.87 -14.82
C ILE A 42 26.78 -4.10 -14.52
N CYS A 43 26.46 -3.08 -15.31
CA CYS A 43 25.21 -2.33 -15.21
C CYS A 43 23.98 -3.21 -15.49
N CYS A 44 24.04 -4.05 -16.53
CA CYS A 44 22.98 -5.02 -16.81
C CYS A 44 22.88 -6.14 -15.75
N LYS A 45 23.99 -6.57 -15.13
CA LYS A 45 23.96 -7.57 -14.05
C LYS A 45 23.49 -7.01 -12.70
N LEU A 46 23.74 -5.72 -12.43
CA LEU A 46 23.16 -4.99 -11.29
C LEU A 46 21.64 -4.85 -11.41
N ILE A 47 21.11 -4.68 -12.63
CA ILE A 47 19.67 -4.69 -12.90
C ILE A 47 19.06 -6.07 -12.61
N VAL A 48 19.78 -7.17 -12.88
CA VAL A 48 19.33 -8.53 -12.54
C VAL A 48 19.39 -8.78 -11.02
N LEU A 49 20.37 -8.21 -10.29
CA LEU A 49 20.36 -8.22 -8.82
C LEU A 49 19.23 -7.37 -8.22
N PHE A 50 18.81 -6.31 -8.90
CA PHE A 50 17.66 -5.47 -8.53
C PHE A 50 16.32 -6.23 -8.59
N VAL A 51 16.28 -7.38 -9.27
CA VAL A 51 15.06 -8.17 -9.47
C VAL A 51 14.91 -9.30 -8.43
N LEU A 52 15.95 -9.61 -7.64
CA LEU A 52 15.96 -10.79 -6.78
C LEU A 52 16.03 -10.47 -5.29
N SER A 53 14.88 -10.64 -4.64
CA SER A 53 14.56 -10.58 -3.20
C SER A 53 14.44 -9.18 -2.58
N GLY A 54 13.26 -8.87 -2.01
CA GLY A 54 13.03 -7.66 -1.21
C GLY A 54 13.97 -7.50 0.01
N TRP A 55 14.72 -8.55 0.34
CA TRP A 55 15.72 -8.57 1.40
C TRP A 55 16.96 -7.71 1.07
N ALA A 56 17.48 -7.80 -0.17
CA ALA A 56 18.61 -6.98 -0.61
C ALA A 56 18.26 -5.48 -0.62
N ARG A 57 17.03 -5.14 -1.04
CA ARG A 57 16.49 -3.76 -0.95
C ARG A 57 16.39 -3.27 0.49
N THR A 58 15.88 -4.10 1.39
CA THR A 58 15.76 -3.74 2.82
C THR A 58 17.13 -3.45 3.43
N GLN A 59 18.13 -4.32 3.23
CA GLN A 59 19.49 -4.09 3.74
C GLN A 59 20.13 -2.83 3.14
N HIS A 60 19.98 -2.61 1.84
CA HIS A 60 20.52 -1.40 1.20
C HIS A 60 19.90 -0.12 1.80
N CYS A 61 18.58 -0.07 1.98
CA CYS A 61 17.92 1.07 2.60
C CYS A 61 18.37 1.30 4.05
N ILE A 62 18.54 0.24 4.85
CA ILE A 62 19.07 0.34 6.22
C ILE A 62 20.46 0.98 6.21
N ASN A 63 21.35 0.51 5.34
CA ASN A 63 22.72 1.02 5.25
C ASN A 63 22.74 2.49 4.81
N VAL A 64 21.94 2.86 3.80
CA VAL A 64 21.84 4.26 3.34
C VAL A 64 21.37 5.19 4.46
N PHE A 65 20.37 4.78 5.25
CA PHE A 65 19.90 5.59 6.39
C PHE A 65 20.94 5.68 7.51
N LEU A 66 21.69 4.61 7.78
CA LEU A 66 22.75 4.61 8.77
C LEU A 66 23.92 5.51 8.33
N GLU A 67 24.38 5.38 7.09
CA GLU A 67 25.54 6.11 6.57
C GLU A 67 25.24 7.61 6.37
N ILE A 68 24.07 7.95 5.84
CA ILE A 68 23.75 9.34 5.48
C ILE A 68 23.14 10.10 6.67
N LYS A 69 22.26 9.44 7.44
CA LYS A 69 21.51 10.10 8.53
C LYS A 69 21.96 9.69 9.93
N GLY A 70 22.82 8.69 10.08
CA GLY A 70 23.16 8.13 11.39
C GLY A 70 21.98 7.42 12.06
N VAL A 71 20.94 7.05 11.29
CA VAL A 71 19.71 6.47 11.81
C VAL A 71 19.73 4.96 11.64
N GLN A 72 19.61 4.23 12.74
CA GLN A 72 19.43 2.79 12.71
C GLN A 72 17.95 2.44 12.50
N LEU A 73 17.63 1.90 11.33
CA LEU A 73 16.29 1.40 11.02
C LEU A 73 16.09 -0.04 11.51
N PRO A 74 14.84 -0.48 11.77
CA PRO A 74 14.56 -1.85 12.15
C PRO A 74 14.95 -2.83 11.04
N ASN A 75 15.36 -4.05 11.43
CA ASN A 75 15.69 -5.12 10.50
C ASN A 75 15.09 -6.45 10.99
N PRO A 76 14.09 -7.02 10.30
CA PRO A 76 13.45 -6.51 9.07
C PRO A 76 12.55 -5.29 9.34
N PHE A 77 12.19 -4.54 8.29
CA PHE A 77 11.13 -3.54 8.40
C PHE A 77 9.79 -4.20 8.76
N PRO A 78 8.98 -3.57 9.64
CA PRO A 78 7.59 -3.94 9.85
C PRO A 78 6.83 -4.09 8.53
N ARG A 79 5.87 -5.02 8.50
CA ARG A 79 5.01 -5.26 7.34
C ARG A 79 3.54 -5.12 7.77
N LEU A 80 2.75 -4.48 6.92
CA LEU A 80 1.31 -4.42 7.02
C LEU A 80 0.70 -4.93 5.73
N THR A 81 -0.38 -5.69 5.82
CA THR A 81 -1.21 -5.93 4.63
C THR A 81 -1.94 -4.64 4.25
N TYR A 82 -2.32 -4.49 2.99
CA TYR A 82 -3.13 -3.36 2.52
C TYR A 82 -4.44 -3.27 3.31
N ALA A 83 -5.08 -4.40 3.59
CA ALA A 83 -6.28 -4.49 4.40
C ALA A 83 -6.05 -3.96 5.83
N GLU A 84 -4.92 -4.31 6.47
CA GLU A 84 -4.59 -3.77 7.79
C GLU A 84 -4.27 -2.28 7.76
N ALA A 85 -3.49 -1.82 6.76
CA ALA A 85 -3.09 -0.44 6.62
C ALA A 85 -4.33 0.46 6.43
N THR A 86 -5.18 0.13 5.47
CA THR A 86 -6.44 0.85 5.21
C THR A 86 -7.42 0.72 6.37
N SER A 87 -7.55 -0.45 6.99
CA SER A 87 -8.49 -0.61 8.11
C SER A 87 -8.07 0.17 9.36
N LYS A 88 -6.78 0.14 9.74
CA LYS A 88 -6.27 0.78 10.96
C LYS A 88 -5.99 2.27 10.77
N TYR A 89 -5.54 2.70 9.59
CA TYR A 89 -5.08 4.08 9.37
C TYR A 89 -5.90 4.85 8.33
N GLY A 90 -6.72 4.16 7.53
CA GLY A 90 -7.47 4.77 6.44
C GLY A 90 -6.65 5.03 5.18
N SER A 91 -5.43 4.48 5.12
CA SER A 91 -4.44 4.79 4.09
C SER A 91 -3.56 3.58 3.77
N ASP A 92 -3.19 3.45 2.50
CA ASP A 92 -2.20 2.50 1.98
C ASP A 92 -0.75 2.93 2.27
N ARG A 93 -0.57 4.19 2.72
CA ARG A 93 0.71 4.80 3.08
C ARG A 93 0.66 5.35 4.50
N PRO A 94 0.47 4.50 5.53
CA PRO A 94 0.19 4.97 6.87
C PRO A 94 1.38 5.67 7.51
N ASP A 95 1.14 6.83 8.11
CA ASP A 95 2.07 7.39 9.11
C ASP A 95 1.81 6.73 10.46
N THR A 96 2.73 5.86 10.86
CA THR A 96 2.63 5.10 12.11
C THR A 96 3.37 5.77 13.28
N ARG A 97 3.92 6.98 13.10
CA ARG A 97 4.68 7.71 14.14
C ARG A 97 3.89 8.08 15.40
N PHE A 98 2.57 7.97 15.34
CA PHE A 98 1.65 8.32 16.42
C PHE A 98 0.46 7.35 16.44
N ASP A 99 -0.13 7.17 17.63
CA ASP A 99 -1.22 6.23 17.84
C ASP A 99 -2.57 6.95 17.78
N LEU A 100 -3.24 6.85 16.64
CA LEU A 100 -4.61 7.33 16.43
C LEU A 100 -5.35 6.41 15.44
N HIS A 101 -5.47 5.13 15.78
CA HIS A 101 -6.10 4.14 14.89
C HIS A 101 -7.61 4.38 14.70
N LEU A 102 -8.09 4.09 13.50
CA LEU A 102 -9.50 4.05 13.18
C LEU A 102 -10.12 2.80 13.79
N LYS A 103 -11.30 2.94 14.39
CA LYS A 103 -12.06 1.81 14.94
C LYS A 103 -13.39 1.69 14.22
N GLU A 104 -13.68 0.49 13.74
CA GLU A 104 -15.01 0.19 13.22
C GLU A 104 -15.98 -0.09 14.36
N VAL A 105 -17.18 0.47 14.22
CA VAL A 105 -18.27 0.37 15.21
C VAL A 105 -19.62 0.11 14.53
N SER A 106 -19.58 -0.35 13.26
CA SER A 106 -20.77 -0.62 12.45
C SER A 106 -21.74 -1.57 13.16
N ASP A 107 -21.21 -2.58 13.85
CA ASP A 107 -21.93 -3.58 14.64
C ASP A 107 -22.70 -2.96 15.81
N ILE A 108 -22.08 -2.03 16.54
CA ILE A 108 -22.70 -1.33 17.68
C ILE A 108 -23.92 -0.51 17.23
N PHE A 109 -23.90 0.02 16.01
CA PHE A 109 -24.94 0.89 15.48
C PHE A 109 -25.89 0.20 14.50
N ALA A 110 -25.82 -1.13 14.35
CA ALA A 110 -26.64 -1.88 13.39
C ALA A 110 -28.15 -1.67 13.60
N GLU A 111 -28.60 -1.54 14.85
CA GLU A 111 -30.01 -1.29 15.22
C GLU A 111 -30.28 0.15 15.64
N SER A 112 -29.38 1.09 15.29
CA SER A 112 -29.52 2.49 15.68
C SER A 112 -30.78 3.12 15.12
N SER A 113 -31.57 3.78 15.98
CA SER A 113 -32.71 4.61 15.57
C SER A 113 -32.30 5.94 14.94
N PHE A 114 -31.01 6.30 15.00
CA PHE A 114 -30.50 7.52 14.38
C PHE A 114 -30.38 7.34 12.87
N ARG A 115 -31.28 7.99 12.14
CA ARG A 115 -31.48 7.81 10.70
C ARG A 115 -30.20 7.93 9.85
N VAL A 116 -29.28 8.83 10.20
CA VAL A 116 -28.00 8.99 9.45
C VAL A 116 -27.16 7.70 9.50
N PHE A 117 -27.17 7.00 10.63
CA PHE A 117 -26.40 5.76 10.82
C PHE A 117 -27.12 4.59 10.15
N ALA A 118 -28.43 4.48 10.37
CA ALA A 118 -29.26 3.46 9.76
C ALA A 118 -29.21 3.53 8.21
N ASP A 119 -29.42 4.72 7.63
CA ASP A 119 -29.39 4.93 6.18
C ASP A 119 -27.99 4.63 5.61
N GLY A 120 -26.93 4.97 6.34
CA GLY A 120 -25.55 4.69 5.93
C GLY A 120 -25.19 3.20 5.91
N LEU A 121 -25.64 2.44 6.91
CA LEU A 121 -25.43 0.99 7.00
C LEU A 121 -26.32 0.23 6.00
N ASN A 122 -27.59 0.63 5.86
CA ASN A 122 -28.52 0.03 4.89
C ASN A 122 -28.05 0.20 3.43
N GLY A 123 -27.26 1.25 3.15
CA GLY A 123 -26.60 1.46 1.87
C GLY A 123 -25.34 0.62 1.65
N GLY A 124 -25.01 -0.33 2.52
CA GLY A 124 -23.78 -1.13 2.47
C GLY A 124 -22.52 -0.39 2.91
N GLY A 125 -22.68 0.75 3.59
CA GLY A 125 -21.57 1.52 4.13
C GLY A 125 -21.07 0.97 5.47
N ILE A 126 -20.00 1.60 5.97
CA ILE A 126 -19.43 1.31 7.28
C ILE A 126 -19.41 2.55 8.17
N ILE A 127 -19.31 2.34 9.48
CA ILE A 127 -19.15 3.40 10.48
C ILE A 127 -17.82 3.21 11.18
N LYS A 128 -16.89 4.15 10.96
CA LYS A 128 -15.62 4.20 11.67
C LYS A 128 -15.47 5.46 12.50
N VAL A 129 -14.79 5.33 13.63
CA VAL A 129 -14.54 6.39 14.59
C VAL A 129 -13.05 6.64 14.79
N LEU A 130 -12.71 7.91 15.02
CA LEU A 130 -11.38 8.34 15.45
C LEU A 130 -11.44 8.77 16.92
N CYS A 131 -10.80 8.00 17.80
CA CYS A 131 -10.72 8.33 19.23
C CYS A 131 -9.53 9.26 19.49
N VAL A 132 -9.79 10.52 19.85
CA VAL A 132 -8.74 11.49 20.16
C VAL A 132 -8.49 11.54 21.68
N PRO A 133 -7.28 11.20 22.16
CA PRO A 133 -6.93 11.32 23.57
C PRO A 133 -7.13 12.74 24.07
N SER A 134 -7.78 12.89 25.23
CA SER A 134 -8.10 14.19 25.84
C SER A 134 -8.94 15.13 24.95
N GLY A 135 -9.53 14.64 23.86
CA GLY A 135 -10.25 15.47 22.88
C GLY A 135 -11.43 16.24 23.47
N ALA A 136 -12.07 15.71 24.52
CA ALA A 136 -13.17 16.39 25.23
C ALA A 136 -12.74 17.72 25.87
N LYS A 137 -11.51 17.77 26.40
CA LYS A 137 -10.91 18.96 27.02
C LYS A 137 -10.28 19.88 25.99
N THR A 138 -9.68 19.31 24.95
CA THR A 138 -8.92 20.08 23.95
C THR A 138 -9.82 20.78 22.93
N PHE A 139 -10.91 20.14 22.49
CA PHE A 139 -11.74 20.69 21.42
C PHE A 139 -13.05 21.26 21.94
N SER A 140 -13.33 22.51 21.59
CA SER A 140 -14.61 23.15 21.87
C SER A 140 -15.72 22.62 20.95
N ASN A 141 -16.98 22.74 21.38
CA ASN A 141 -18.13 22.34 20.55
C ASN A 141 -18.24 23.18 19.27
N SER A 142 -17.76 24.43 19.28
CA SER A 142 -17.72 25.26 18.07
C SER A 142 -16.69 24.75 17.06
N ALA A 143 -15.52 24.31 17.52
CA ALA A 143 -14.48 23.72 16.67
C ALA A 143 -14.99 22.48 15.92
N LEU A 144 -15.76 21.63 16.60
CA LEU A 144 -16.28 20.37 16.07
C LEU A 144 -17.56 20.54 15.22
N LYS A 145 -18.36 21.58 15.44
CA LYS A 145 -19.60 21.82 14.68
C LYS A 145 -19.41 22.71 13.45
N LYS A 146 -18.51 23.69 13.51
CA LYS A 146 -18.33 24.73 12.47
C LYS A 146 -16.89 25.25 12.35
N GLY A 147 -15.93 24.68 13.09
CA GLY A 147 -14.54 25.12 13.06
C GLY A 147 -13.69 24.26 12.14
N ASP A 148 -12.37 24.33 12.35
CA ASP A 148 -11.41 23.79 11.40
C ASP A 148 -11.51 22.27 11.23
N ILE A 149 -11.77 21.53 12.32
CA ILE A 149 -11.95 20.08 12.27
C ILE A 149 -13.18 19.71 11.44
N TYR A 150 -14.29 20.41 11.64
CA TYR A 150 -15.50 20.23 10.84
C TYR A 150 -15.22 20.54 9.36
N ASN A 151 -14.58 21.68 9.09
CA ASN A 151 -14.27 22.11 7.73
C ASN A 151 -13.35 21.11 7.02
N GLU A 152 -12.38 20.53 7.72
CA GLU A 152 -11.48 19.53 7.17
C GLU A 152 -12.19 18.22 6.84
N ALA A 153 -13.15 17.80 7.68
CA ALA A 153 -14.01 16.65 7.40
C ALA A 153 -14.82 16.86 6.11
N ILE A 154 -15.48 18.02 6.00
CA ILE A 154 -16.30 18.36 4.83
C ILE A 154 -15.44 18.47 3.55
N LYS A 155 -14.27 19.13 3.62
CA LYS A 155 -13.30 19.18 2.50
C LYS A 155 -12.85 17.78 2.06
N SER A 156 -12.81 16.84 2.99
CA SER A 156 -12.43 15.45 2.74
C SER A 156 -13.58 14.58 2.22
N GLY A 157 -14.75 15.17 1.96
CA GLY A 157 -15.92 14.51 1.38
C GLY A 157 -16.97 14.04 2.38
N ALA A 158 -16.79 14.34 3.68
CA ALA A 158 -17.82 14.03 4.67
C ALA A 158 -19.07 14.88 4.45
N LYS A 159 -20.25 14.31 4.65
CA LYS A 159 -21.52 15.07 4.63
C LYS A 159 -21.82 15.75 5.97
N GLY A 160 -21.12 15.33 7.02
CA GLY A 160 -21.25 15.82 8.37
C GLY A 160 -20.21 15.14 9.26
N LEU A 161 -20.11 15.62 10.50
CA LEU A 161 -19.15 15.11 11.47
C LEU A 161 -19.84 14.98 12.83
N PRO A 162 -20.49 13.83 13.10
CA PRO A 162 -20.89 13.48 14.46
C PRO A 162 -19.65 13.52 15.39
N PHE A 163 -19.84 13.80 16.69
CA PHE A 163 -18.76 13.74 17.69
C PHE A 163 -19.27 13.48 19.12
N LEU A 164 -18.50 12.71 19.89
CA LEU A 164 -18.76 12.39 21.30
C LEU A 164 -17.63 12.92 22.15
N LYS A 165 -17.98 13.49 23.30
CA LYS A 165 -17.04 13.74 24.37
C LYS A 165 -17.25 12.71 25.45
N VAL A 166 -16.18 12.02 25.80
CA VAL A 166 -16.11 11.19 27.00
C VAL A 166 -15.46 12.04 28.08
N LEU A 167 -16.20 12.30 29.16
CA LEU A 167 -15.74 13.08 30.31
C LEU A 167 -14.93 12.19 31.27
N ASP A 168 -14.27 12.83 32.25
CA ASP A 168 -13.35 12.13 33.17
C ASP A 168 -14.05 11.09 34.08
N ASP A 169 -15.35 11.28 34.34
CA ASP A 169 -16.23 10.38 35.09
C ASP A 169 -16.83 9.26 34.22
N GLY A 170 -16.51 9.23 32.93
CA GLY A 170 -17.08 8.30 31.95
C GLY A 170 -18.43 8.73 31.38
N GLU A 171 -18.96 9.88 31.80
CA GLU A 171 -20.17 10.45 31.21
C GLU A 171 -19.95 10.88 29.77
N LEU A 172 -21.04 10.85 29.00
CA LEU A 172 -21.04 11.12 27.58
C LEU A 172 -21.76 12.45 27.30
N GLU A 173 -21.05 13.42 26.73
CA GLU A 173 -21.62 14.71 26.32
C GLU A 173 -21.60 14.86 24.79
N GLY A 174 -22.77 15.10 24.19
CA GLY A 174 -22.94 15.33 22.74
C GLY A 174 -23.46 14.12 21.95
N ILE A 175 -23.47 14.25 20.61
CA ILE A 175 -23.93 13.19 19.69
C ILE A 175 -22.71 12.58 18.98
N SER A 176 -22.18 11.52 19.60
CA SER A 176 -21.46 10.32 19.10
C SER A 176 -20.25 10.50 18.15
N ALA A 177 -19.04 10.03 18.54
CA ALA A 177 -17.61 10.13 18.07
C ALA A 177 -17.29 10.79 16.71
N LEU A 178 -16.04 11.18 16.43
CA LEU A 178 -15.68 11.65 15.06
C LEU A 178 -15.94 10.50 14.08
N VAL A 179 -17.12 10.50 13.49
CA VAL A 179 -17.69 9.39 12.75
C VAL A 179 -17.69 9.79 11.28
N SER A 180 -17.15 8.91 10.43
CA SER A 180 -17.42 8.99 9.00
C SER A 180 -18.25 7.78 8.59
N ILE A 181 -19.22 8.02 7.70
CA ILE A 181 -20.23 7.05 7.27
C ILE A 181 -20.34 7.10 5.75
N GLY A 182 -20.33 5.93 5.14
CA GLY A 182 -20.52 5.77 3.72
C GLY A 182 -19.71 4.60 3.18
N HIS A 183 -19.43 4.64 1.88
CA HIS A 183 -18.59 3.62 1.23
C HIS A 183 -17.21 3.56 1.89
N GLN A 184 -16.69 2.34 2.05
CA GLN A 184 -15.48 2.06 2.82
C GLN A 184 -14.30 2.96 2.41
N SER A 185 -14.02 3.08 1.12
CA SER A 185 -12.92 3.91 0.59
C SER A 185 -13.07 5.39 0.93
N SER A 186 -14.30 5.91 0.90
CA SER A 186 -14.58 7.29 1.28
C SER A 186 -14.38 7.53 2.77
N VAL A 187 -14.88 6.63 3.61
CA VAL A 187 -14.72 6.66 5.08
C VAL A 187 -13.25 6.65 5.48
N HIS A 188 -12.46 5.72 4.91
CA HIS A 188 -11.03 5.60 5.15
C HIS A 188 -10.28 6.88 4.77
N ARG A 189 -10.51 7.40 3.56
CA ARG A 189 -9.87 8.64 3.08
C ARG A 189 -10.21 9.85 3.94
N THR A 190 -11.47 10.01 4.33
CA THR A 190 -11.89 11.13 5.19
C THR A 190 -11.23 11.04 6.56
N LEU A 191 -11.23 9.86 7.19
CA LEU A 191 -10.69 9.69 8.52
C LEU A 191 -9.16 9.73 8.56
N ASP A 192 -8.46 9.27 7.52
CA ASP A 192 -7.00 9.41 7.42
C ASP A 192 -6.60 10.90 7.40
N ARG A 193 -7.27 11.72 6.58
CA ARG A 193 -7.02 13.16 6.53
C ARG A 193 -7.29 13.84 7.88
N LEU A 194 -8.43 13.54 8.51
CA LEU A 194 -8.75 14.05 9.83
C LEU A 194 -7.73 13.60 10.89
N ARG A 195 -7.28 12.34 10.83
CA ARG A 195 -6.27 11.78 11.71
C ARG A 195 -4.96 12.55 11.59
N LEU A 196 -4.46 12.80 10.37
CA LEU A 196 -3.24 13.61 10.15
C LEU A 196 -3.44 15.06 10.62
N PHE A 197 -4.59 15.66 10.32
CA PHE A 197 -4.89 17.03 10.71
C PHE A 197 -4.87 17.20 12.24
N ILE A 198 -5.56 16.32 12.95
CA ILE A 198 -5.61 16.31 14.41
C ILE A 198 -4.23 16.01 15.01
N ALA A 199 -3.49 15.05 14.44
CA ALA A 199 -2.14 14.73 14.90
C ALA A 199 -1.18 15.92 14.79
N ASN A 200 -1.27 16.70 13.72
CA ASN A 200 -0.50 17.93 13.56
C ASN A 200 -0.94 19.02 14.56
N GLN A 201 -2.25 19.24 14.73
CA GLN A 201 -2.75 20.25 15.67
C GLN A 201 -2.37 19.95 17.12
N LEU A 202 -2.34 18.67 17.49
CA LEU A 202 -2.01 18.21 18.85
C LEU A 202 -0.52 17.93 19.05
N GLY A 203 0.31 18.07 18.02
CA GLY A 203 1.74 17.77 18.10
C GLY A 203 2.04 16.30 18.44
N LEU A 204 1.18 15.37 18.03
CA LEU A 204 1.31 13.94 18.35
C LEU A 204 2.38 13.24 17.49
N ILE A 205 2.74 13.84 16.36
CA ILE A 205 3.73 13.27 15.43
C ILE A 205 5.12 13.44 16.03
N ASP A 206 5.75 12.33 16.41
CA ASP A 206 7.15 12.34 16.83
C ASP A 206 8.07 12.55 15.61
N HIS A 207 8.56 13.78 15.45
CA HIS A 207 9.47 14.16 14.37
C HIS A 207 10.90 13.62 14.54
N SER A 208 11.27 13.15 15.73
CA SER A 208 12.55 12.49 15.96
C SER A 208 12.54 11.02 15.53
N ARG A 209 11.35 10.43 15.43
CA ARG A 209 11.17 9.03 15.06
C ARG A 209 11.16 8.83 13.56
N HIS A 210 11.84 7.76 13.13
CA HIS A 210 11.82 7.28 11.76
C HIS A 210 10.95 6.04 11.68
N SER A 211 9.86 6.13 10.90
CA SER A 211 8.99 4.99 10.64
C SER A 211 9.17 4.52 9.19
N MET A 212 9.64 3.29 9.04
CA MET A 212 9.82 2.60 7.76
C MET A 212 9.05 1.29 7.80
N LEU A 213 8.19 1.03 6.82
CA LEU A 213 7.41 -0.21 6.74
C LEU A 213 7.13 -0.61 5.29
N TRP A 214 6.80 -1.89 5.12
CA TRP A 214 6.25 -2.42 3.87
C TRP A 214 4.74 -2.54 3.95
N VAL A 215 4.04 -2.14 2.89
CA VAL A 215 2.65 -2.52 2.64
C VAL A 215 2.63 -3.58 1.55
N THR A 216 1.91 -4.68 1.77
CA THR A 216 1.81 -5.82 0.84
C THR A 216 0.37 -6.28 0.71
N ASP A 217 0.10 -7.32 -0.10
CA ASP A 217 -1.23 -7.92 -0.24
C ASP A 217 -2.30 -6.92 -0.72
N PHE A 218 -1.90 -6.05 -1.64
CA PHE A 218 -2.81 -5.14 -2.32
C PHE A 218 -3.84 -5.92 -3.13
N PRO A 219 -5.07 -5.43 -3.30
CA PRO A 219 -5.99 -6.00 -4.27
C PRO A 219 -5.43 -5.81 -5.70
N MET A 220 -5.69 -6.77 -6.58
CA MET A 220 -5.34 -6.66 -8.00
C MET A 220 -6.09 -5.51 -8.67
N PHE A 221 -7.37 -5.35 -8.31
CA PHE A 221 -8.30 -4.45 -8.98
C PHE A 221 -9.06 -3.59 -7.97
N GLU A 222 -9.47 -2.40 -8.41
CA GLU A 222 -10.40 -1.53 -7.72
C GLU A 222 -11.60 -1.23 -8.64
N TRP A 223 -12.80 -1.15 -8.07
CA TRP A 223 -14.00 -0.79 -8.82
C TRP A 223 -14.03 0.71 -9.12
N ASN A 224 -14.06 1.07 -10.39
CA ASN A 224 -14.21 2.45 -10.83
C ASN A 224 -15.71 2.75 -11.06
N GLU A 225 -16.31 3.50 -10.14
CA GLU A 225 -17.74 3.88 -10.23
C GLU A 225 -18.05 4.78 -11.43
N THR A 226 -17.08 5.53 -11.95
CA THR A 226 -17.33 6.46 -13.08
C THR A 226 -17.38 5.70 -14.40
N GLU A 227 -16.45 4.77 -14.59
CA GLU A 227 -16.32 3.98 -15.82
C GLU A 227 -17.08 2.65 -15.76
N GLN A 228 -17.65 2.30 -14.59
CA GLN A 228 -18.39 1.06 -14.34
C GLN A 228 -17.58 -0.20 -14.72
N ARG A 229 -16.28 -0.20 -14.39
CA ARG A 229 -15.35 -1.31 -14.65
C ARG A 229 -14.32 -1.48 -13.56
N LEU A 230 -13.67 -2.65 -13.54
CA LEU A 230 -12.49 -2.88 -12.73
C LEU A 230 -11.27 -2.20 -13.36
N GLU A 231 -10.53 -1.48 -12.53
CA GLU A 231 -9.26 -0.85 -12.88
C GLU A 231 -8.15 -1.52 -12.08
N ALA A 232 -6.98 -1.72 -12.69
CA ALA A 232 -5.85 -2.32 -11.97
C ALA A 232 -5.29 -1.30 -10.96
N LEU A 233 -5.17 -1.71 -9.69
CA LEU A 233 -4.64 -0.84 -8.63
C LEU A 233 -3.15 -0.52 -8.86
N HIS A 234 -2.44 -1.50 -9.41
CA HIS A 234 -1.07 -1.38 -9.89
C HIS A 234 -1.03 -1.54 -11.41
N HIS A 235 0.16 -1.57 -11.99
CA HIS A 235 0.29 -1.83 -13.44
C HIS A 235 -0.39 -3.18 -13.83
N PRO A 236 -1.10 -3.26 -14.98
CA PRO A 236 -1.79 -4.48 -15.45
C PRO A 236 -0.90 -5.71 -15.75
N PHE A 237 0.42 -5.60 -15.55
CA PHE A 237 1.37 -6.71 -15.67
C PHE A 237 1.74 -7.31 -14.30
N THR A 238 1.09 -6.86 -13.22
CA THR A 238 1.32 -7.32 -11.86
C THR A 238 0.77 -8.73 -11.68
N ALA A 239 1.57 -9.62 -11.11
CA ALA A 239 1.18 -11.01 -10.88
C ALA A 239 0.13 -11.12 -9.77
N PRO A 240 -0.95 -11.89 -9.99
CA PRO A 240 -1.87 -12.24 -8.92
C PRO A 240 -1.20 -13.21 -7.94
N ASN A 241 -1.70 -13.25 -6.72
CA ASN A 241 -1.30 -14.22 -5.72
C ASN A 241 -1.71 -15.64 -6.18
N PRO A 242 -0.78 -16.61 -6.23
CA PRO A 242 -1.08 -17.98 -6.65
C PRO A 242 -2.20 -18.66 -5.85
N GLU A 243 -2.43 -18.25 -4.60
CA GLU A 243 -3.50 -18.77 -3.74
C GLU A 243 -4.90 -18.29 -4.16
N ASP A 244 -5.00 -17.16 -4.85
CA ASP A 244 -6.27 -16.50 -5.17
C ASP A 244 -6.66 -16.70 -6.66
N MET A 245 -6.12 -17.74 -7.30
CA MET A 245 -6.29 -17.97 -8.74
C MET A 245 -7.70 -18.46 -9.14
N GLU A 246 -8.52 -18.87 -8.18
CA GLU A 246 -9.91 -19.30 -8.43
C GLU A 246 -10.81 -18.13 -8.83
N ASP A 247 -10.67 -16.98 -8.15
CA ASP A 247 -11.35 -15.73 -8.49
C ASP A 247 -10.34 -14.59 -8.65
N LEU A 248 -9.91 -14.36 -9.89
CA LEU A 248 -8.96 -13.29 -10.20
C LEU A 248 -9.51 -11.91 -9.88
N SER A 249 -10.83 -11.69 -9.94
CA SER A 249 -11.42 -10.35 -9.77
C SER A 249 -11.26 -9.83 -8.33
N SER A 250 -11.18 -10.72 -7.35
CA SER A 250 -10.94 -10.41 -5.94
C SER A 250 -9.52 -10.78 -5.48
N ALA A 251 -8.65 -11.22 -6.38
CA ALA A 251 -7.32 -11.71 -6.05
C ALA A 251 -6.41 -10.62 -5.46
N ARG A 252 -5.53 -11.03 -4.55
CA ARG A 252 -4.43 -10.18 -4.10
C ARG A 252 -3.35 -10.12 -5.17
N ALA A 253 -2.68 -8.98 -5.25
CA ALA A 253 -1.52 -8.73 -6.08
C ALA A 253 -0.24 -9.09 -5.33
N LEU A 254 0.72 -9.70 -6.03
CA LEU A 254 2.11 -9.81 -5.58
C LEU A 254 2.83 -8.47 -5.79
N ALA A 255 2.31 -7.43 -5.14
CA ALA A 255 2.82 -6.07 -5.12
C ALA A 255 3.21 -5.65 -3.70
N TYR A 256 4.12 -4.68 -3.62
CA TYR A 256 4.59 -4.14 -2.36
C TYR A 256 4.97 -2.67 -2.52
N ASP A 257 4.70 -1.90 -1.48
CA ASP A 257 5.11 -0.49 -1.34
C ASP A 257 5.95 -0.29 -0.08
N MET A 258 6.99 0.52 -0.19
CA MET A 258 7.81 0.99 0.91
C MET A 258 7.32 2.37 1.34
N VAL A 259 6.94 2.48 2.61
CA VAL A 259 6.38 3.70 3.19
C VAL A 259 7.33 4.22 4.26
N TYR A 260 7.68 5.49 4.15
CA TYR A 260 8.49 6.22 5.12
C TYR A 260 7.73 7.43 5.64
N ASN A 261 7.47 7.48 6.95
CA ASN A 261 6.79 8.59 7.63
C ASN A 261 5.48 9.04 6.95
N GLY A 262 4.68 8.09 6.45
CA GLY A 262 3.42 8.36 5.75
C GLY A 262 3.55 8.76 4.28
N VAL A 263 4.74 8.62 3.70
CA VAL A 263 5.01 8.89 2.29
C VAL A 263 5.51 7.61 1.63
N GLU A 264 4.91 7.26 0.49
CA GLU A 264 5.40 6.20 -0.38
C GLU A 264 6.74 6.63 -1.00
N ILE A 265 7.80 5.86 -0.75
CA ILE A 265 9.15 6.16 -1.25
C ILE A 265 9.66 5.18 -2.30
N GLY A 266 8.88 4.13 -2.58
CA GLY A 266 9.14 3.19 -3.66
C GLY A 266 8.15 2.04 -3.63
N GLY A 267 7.96 1.41 -4.77
CA GLY A 267 7.03 0.29 -4.93
C GLY A 267 7.51 -0.68 -5.99
N GLY A 268 6.85 -1.82 -6.08
CA GLY A 268 7.13 -2.81 -7.10
C GLY A 268 6.17 -3.98 -7.06
N SER A 269 6.24 -4.81 -8.10
CA SER A 269 5.46 -6.04 -8.15
C SER A 269 6.17 -7.14 -8.92
N LEU A 270 5.85 -8.39 -8.59
CA LEU A 270 6.17 -9.51 -9.47
C LEU A 270 5.37 -9.37 -10.75
N ARG A 271 5.97 -9.78 -11.87
CA ARG A 271 5.35 -9.68 -13.19
C ARG A 271 4.73 -11.00 -13.61
N ILE A 272 3.60 -10.92 -14.30
CA ILE A 272 2.98 -12.10 -14.92
C ILE A 272 3.92 -12.59 -16.04
N TYR A 273 4.24 -13.88 -16.00
CA TYR A 273 5.02 -14.55 -17.05
C TYR A 273 4.19 -15.55 -17.86
N LYS A 274 3.00 -15.94 -17.37
CA LYS A 274 2.09 -16.84 -18.06
C LYS A 274 1.13 -16.04 -18.93
N ARG A 275 1.19 -16.26 -20.25
CA ARG A 275 0.32 -15.62 -21.24
C ARG A 275 -1.17 -15.74 -20.89
N GLU A 276 -1.63 -16.94 -20.55
CA GLU A 276 -3.04 -17.20 -20.20
C GLU A 276 -3.53 -16.35 -19.01
N VAL A 277 -2.66 -16.10 -18.03
CA VAL A 277 -2.99 -15.26 -16.87
C VAL A 277 -3.00 -13.79 -17.29
N GLN A 278 -2.05 -13.37 -18.12
CA GLN A 278 -1.96 -12.00 -18.62
C GLN A 278 -3.18 -11.61 -19.45
N GLU A 279 -3.63 -12.51 -20.33
CA GLU A 279 -4.84 -12.32 -21.16
C GLU A 279 -6.06 -12.12 -20.27
N LYS A 280 -6.28 -12.98 -19.26
CA LYS A 280 -7.39 -12.85 -18.31
C LYS A 280 -7.36 -11.54 -17.54
N VAL A 281 -6.18 -11.11 -17.07
CA VAL A 281 -6.05 -9.83 -16.34
C VAL A 281 -6.38 -8.64 -17.25
N LEU A 282 -5.95 -8.67 -18.52
CA LEU A 282 -6.26 -7.61 -19.49
C LEU A 282 -7.76 -7.57 -19.84
N GLU A 283 -8.39 -8.73 -19.98
CA GLU A 283 -9.82 -8.84 -20.22
C GLU A 283 -10.63 -8.25 -19.05
N ILE A 284 -10.25 -8.55 -17.80
CA ILE A 284 -10.92 -8.03 -16.59
C ILE A 284 -10.88 -6.50 -16.53
N VAL A 285 -9.77 -5.87 -16.92
CA VAL A 285 -9.65 -4.39 -16.97
C VAL A 285 -10.31 -3.77 -18.22
N GLY A 286 -10.96 -4.58 -19.05
CA GLY A 286 -11.70 -4.16 -20.23
C GLY A 286 -10.84 -3.87 -21.45
N ILE A 287 -9.65 -4.48 -21.55
CA ILE A 287 -8.79 -4.39 -22.73
C ILE A 287 -9.06 -5.61 -23.61
N SER A 288 -9.56 -5.38 -24.84
CA SER A 288 -9.85 -6.48 -25.77
C SER A 288 -8.56 -7.17 -26.26
N PRO A 289 -8.61 -8.44 -26.71
CA PRO A 289 -7.44 -9.13 -27.26
C PRO A 289 -6.74 -8.37 -28.39
N GLU A 290 -7.51 -7.72 -29.28
CA GLU A 290 -6.98 -6.94 -30.39
C GLU A 290 -6.28 -5.66 -29.89
N GLN A 291 -6.83 -5.01 -28.88
CA GLN A 291 -6.20 -3.86 -28.23
C GLN A 291 -4.94 -4.26 -27.47
N ALA A 292 -4.96 -5.41 -26.81
CA ALA A 292 -3.83 -5.99 -26.11
C ALA A 292 -2.69 -6.34 -27.07
N GLU A 293 -3.00 -6.93 -28.24
CA GLU A 293 -2.01 -7.22 -29.27
C GLU A 293 -1.45 -5.94 -29.90
N ALA A 294 -2.30 -4.95 -30.20
CA ALA A 294 -1.85 -3.69 -30.78
C ALA A 294 -0.94 -2.88 -29.83
N LYS A 295 -1.25 -2.88 -28.52
CA LYS A 295 -0.49 -2.10 -27.52
C LYS A 295 0.69 -2.86 -26.91
N PHE A 296 0.51 -4.16 -26.68
CA PHE A 296 1.43 -5.00 -25.91
C PHE A 296 1.89 -6.25 -26.67
N GLY A 297 1.60 -6.34 -27.98
CA GLY A 297 2.01 -7.40 -28.90
C GLY A 297 3.46 -7.87 -28.71
N TYR A 298 4.37 -6.91 -28.56
CA TYR A 298 5.79 -7.19 -28.37
C TYR A 298 6.13 -7.76 -26.98
N LEU A 299 5.40 -7.35 -25.94
CA LEU A 299 5.68 -7.70 -24.54
C LEU A 299 5.01 -9.02 -24.13
N CYS A 300 3.77 -9.25 -24.59
CA CYS A 300 2.94 -10.38 -24.16
C CYS A 300 3.01 -11.61 -25.07
N TRP A 301 3.53 -11.47 -26.31
CA TRP A 301 3.32 -12.48 -27.36
C TRP A 301 4.57 -12.90 -28.14
N ARG A 302 5.77 -12.37 -27.80
CA ARG A 302 7.04 -12.66 -28.52
C ARG A 302 8.25 -13.02 -27.64
N LEU A 303 8.04 -13.25 -26.34
CA LEU A 303 9.03 -13.86 -25.44
C LEU A 303 8.59 -15.29 -25.12
#